data_AF-A0A2N3ECX6-F1
#
_entry.id   AF-A0A2N3ECX6-F1
#
_cell.length_a   1.000
_cell.length_b   1.000
_cell.length_c   1.000
_cell.angle_alpha   90.00
_cell.angle_beta   90.00
_cell.angle_gamma   90.00
#
_symmetry.space_group_name_H-M   'P 1'
#
loop_
_entity.id
_entity.type
_entity.pdbx_description
1 polymer ?
#
loop_
_entity_poly.entity_id
_entity_poly.type
_entity_poly.pdbx_seq_one_letter_code
_entity_poly.pdbx_strand_id
1 'polypeptide(L)'
;MKEKELRLALVCYGGVSLAVYMHGVTKEFLKLVRASRVYHQDLARSHRPSASYSDVDHGDARETDTEKLYFELIQAIGETVELRIFIDTIAGASAGGINGVLLARALAHDLPMDAHRKMWLEQADIVALMDEAHLAKRWDKLFMKPLFWGFTDKWLARFAPDVEMRQKLQLFTRSRWFQPPFSGEIMSGMLLDACMAMEDDVAPTSSLLPGGHRLDLMVSVTDFHGYSQNIPLHDPASIREREHRHILKFSYFRHPSGLVESDFDRDHIPGLAFAARATSSFPGAFPPARIGEIDKALATREMEWPTRDAFLHGNFKPLIAAGSDPVKASFIDGSVLNNKPFAEAIASIR
;
A
#
# COMPACT_ATOMS: atom_id res chain seq x y z
N MET A 1 -17.07 -35.29 2.81
CA MET A 1 -16.14 -34.40 3.52
C MET A 1 -16.77 -33.03 3.62
N LYS A 2 -16.59 -32.28 4.71
CA LYS A 2 -17.15 -30.92 4.82
C LYS A 2 -16.24 -29.94 4.08
N GLU A 3 -16.81 -29.10 3.23
CA GLU A 3 -16.10 -27.99 2.58
C GLU A 3 -16.15 -26.76 3.48
N LYS A 4 -15.01 -26.10 3.63
CA LYS A 4 -14.83 -24.91 4.47
C LYS A 4 -13.93 -23.90 3.79
N GLU A 5 -14.28 -22.62 3.94
CA GLU A 5 -13.47 -21.51 3.48
C GLU A 5 -12.88 -20.79 4.69
N LEU A 6 -11.56 -20.60 4.70
CA LEU A 6 -10.83 -19.73 5.61
C LEU A 6 -10.61 -18.40 4.91
N ARG A 7 -11.38 -17.40 5.33
CA ARG A 7 -11.35 -16.03 4.81
C ARG A 7 -10.52 -15.15 5.73
N LEU A 8 -9.45 -14.57 5.20
CA LEU A 8 -8.49 -13.77 5.95
C LEU A 8 -8.64 -12.29 5.62
N ALA A 9 -8.61 -11.46 6.66
CA ALA A 9 -8.44 -10.02 6.56
C ALA A 9 -7.10 -9.64 7.21
N LEU A 10 -6.24 -9.00 6.43
CA LEU A 10 -4.89 -8.64 6.83
C LEU A 10 -4.80 -7.16 7.19
N VAL A 11 -4.15 -6.84 8.31
CA VAL A 11 -3.83 -5.46 8.69
C VAL A 11 -2.31 -5.31 8.76
N CYS A 12 -1.75 -4.63 7.76
CA CYS A 12 -0.34 -4.35 7.63
C CYS A 12 -0.05 -2.95 8.20
N TYR A 13 0.32 -2.87 9.48
CA TYR A 13 0.64 -1.61 10.13
C TYR A 13 2.11 -1.19 9.93
N GLY A 14 2.34 0.12 9.98
CA GLY A 14 3.62 0.73 9.68
C GLY A 14 4.74 0.47 10.70
N GLY A 15 5.98 0.61 10.21
CA GLY A 15 7.21 0.62 11.00
C GLY A 15 8.44 0.57 10.08
N VAL A 16 9.37 1.53 10.21
CA VAL A 16 10.49 1.73 9.27
C VAL A 16 11.31 0.45 9.08
N SER A 17 11.88 -0.08 10.16
CA SER A 17 12.70 -1.31 10.12
C SER A 17 11.90 -2.59 9.88
N LEU A 18 10.57 -2.53 9.94
CA LEU A 18 9.69 -3.69 9.75
C LEU A 18 9.28 -3.88 8.30
N ALA A 19 9.61 -2.95 7.39
CA ALA A 19 9.20 -3.02 5.98
C ALA A 19 9.64 -4.33 5.29
N VAL A 20 10.90 -4.73 5.50
CA VAL A 20 11.49 -5.96 4.93
C VAL A 20 10.88 -7.21 5.56
N TYR A 21 10.64 -7.18 6.88
CA TYR A 21 9.97 -8.27 7.58
C TYR A 21 8.53 -8.46 7.07
N MET A 22 7.77 -7.37 6.94
CA MET A 22 6.42 -7.39 6.39
C MET A 22 6.40 -7.93 4.97
N HIS A 23 7.38 -7.56 4.14
CA HIS A 23 7.50 -8.11 2.80
C HIS A 23 7.60 -9.64 2.82
N GLY A 24 8.49 -10.19 3.66
CA GLY A 24 8.61 -11.64 3.87
C GLY A 24 7.29 -12.29 4.31
N VAL A 25 6.60 -11.71 5.29
CA VAL A 25 5.29 -12.19 5.76
C VAL A 25 4.24 -12.16 4.65
N THR A 26 4.16 -11.09 3.87
CA THR A 26 3.20 -10.99 2.74
C THR A 26 3.52 -12.00 1.64
N LYS A 27 4.79 -12.30 1.37
CA LYS A 27 5.18 -13.38 0.46
C LYS A 27 4.67 -14.73 0.95
N GLU A 28 4.78 -15.03 2.23
CA GLU A 28 4.26 -16.30 2.78
C GLU A 28 2.73 -16.42 2.65
N PHE A 29 1.99 -15.32 2.86
CA PHE A 29 0.55 -15.30 2.63
C PHE A 29 0.17 -15.53 1.16
N LEU A 30 0.90 -14.91 0.22
CA LEU A 30 0.72 -15.14 -1.21
C LEU A 30 0.94 -16.63 -1.56
N LYS A 31 2.05 -17.20 -1.09
CA LYS A 31 2.41 -18.61 -1.28
C LYS A 31 1.36 -19.56 -0.70
N LEU A 32 0.80 -19.25 0.47
CA LEU A 32 -0.28 -20.02 1.09
C LEU A 32 -1.54 -20.03 0.22
N VAL A 33 -1.97 -18.87 -0.29
CA VAL A 33 -3.16 -18.77 -1.17
C VAL A 33 -2.91 -19.51 -2.48
N ARG A 34 -1.71 -19.40 -3.06
CA ARG A 34 -1.31 -20.18 -4.25
C ARG A 34 -1.37 -21.67 -4.02
N ALA A 35 -0.77 -22.16 -2.93
CA ALA A 35 -0.80 -23.56 -2.57
C ALA A 35 -2.25 -24.07 -2.41
N SER A 36 -3.12 -23.26 -1.79
CA SER A 36 -4.54 -23.57 -1.71
C SER A 36 -5.19 -23.66 -3.08
N ARG A 37 -4.98 -22.67 -3.97
CA ARG A 37 -5.52 -22.70 -5.33
C ARG A 37 -5.06 -23.93 -6.10
N VAL A 38 -3.77 -24.24 -6.10
CA VAL A 38 -3.19 -25.39 -6.82
C VAL A 38 -3.78 -26.71 -6.31
N TYR A 39 -3.93 -26.87 -4.99
CA TYR A 39 -4.57 -28.06 -4.41
C TYR A 39 -6.03 -28.25 -4.86
N HIS A 40 -6.74 -27.16 -5.13
CA HIS A 40 -8.15 -27.18 -5.54
C HIS A 40 -8.37 -27.11 -7.06
N GLN A 41 -7.35 -26.78 -7.87
CA GLN A 41 -7.41 -26.76 -9.33
C GLN A 41 -7.32 -28.16 -9.93
N ASP A 42 -8.27 -28.50 -10.82
CA ASP A 42 -8.29 -29.56 -11.85
C ASP A 42 -7.79 -30.98 -11.53
N LEU A 43 -7.37 -31.27 -10.30
CA LEU A 43 -7.24 -32.61 -9.77
C LEU A 43 -8.64 -33.13 -9.45
N ALA A 44 -9.07 -34.15 -10.17
CA ALA A 44 -10.16 -35.01 -9.72
C ALA A 44 -9.87 -35.39 -8.25
N ARG A 45 -10.86 -35.25 -7.36
CA ARG A 45 -10.70 -35.47 -5.90
C ARG A 45 -9.97 -36.77 -5.54
N SER A 46 -10.02 -37.78 -6.40
CA SER A 46 -9.32 -39.06 -6.27
C SER A 46 -7.79 -39.00 -6.39
N HIS A 47 -7.22 -38.00 -7.06
CA HIS A 47 -5.77 -37.87 -7.31
C HIS A 47 -5.06 -36.91 -6.34
N ARG A 48 -5.82 -36.14 -5.56
CA ARG A 48 -5.27 -35.17 -4.59
C ARG A 48 -4.39 -35.77 -3.49
N PRO A 49 -4.63 -36.99 -2.96
CA PRO A 49 -3.79 -37.55 -1.89
C PRO A 49 -2.38 -37.97 -2.33
N SER A 50 -2.15 -38.16 -3.63
CA SER A 50 -0.88 -38.64 -4.17
C SER A 50 -0.15 -37.63 -5.05
N ALA A 51 -0.75 -36.46 -5.30
CA ALA A 51 -0.15 -35.42 -6.12
C ALA A 51 0.90 -34.63 -5.32
N SER A 52 2.05 -34.34 -5.92
CA SER A 52 3.01 -33.36 -5.43
C SER A 52 2.69 -31.98 -6.00
N TYR A 53 3.07 -30.92 -5.28
CA TYR A 53 2.95 -29.54 -5.78
C TYR A 53 3.57 -29.36 -7.17
N SER A 54 4.76 -29.93 -7.38
CA SER A 54 5.51 -29.83 -8.64
C SER A 54 4.85 -30.59 -9.80
N ASP A 55 3.96 -31.54 -9.51
CA ASP A 55 3.25 -32.31 -10.54
C ASP A 55 2.09 -31.50 -11.14
N VAL A 56 1.62 -30.48 -10.41
CA VAL A 56 0.38 -29.74 -10.68
C VAL A 56 0.69 -28.32 -11.13
N ASP A 57 1.70 -27.68 -10.53
CA ASP A 57 2.18 -26.38 -10.94
C ASP A 57 3.42 -26.51 -11.83
N HIS A 58 3.25 -26.23 -13.13
CA HIS A 58 4.32 -26.24 -14.14
C HIS A 58 4.98 -24.87 -14.33
N GLY A 59 4.77 -23.92 -13.41
CA GLY A 59 5.30 -22.57 -13.48
C GLY A 59 6.82 -22.49 -13.27
N ASP A 60 7.59 -22.78 -14.30
CA ASP A 60 9.08 -22.80 -14.28
C ASP A 60 9.73 -21.41 -14.08
N ALA A 61 8.95 -20.33 -14.10
CA ALA A 61 9.46 -18.96 -14.11
C ALA A 61 9.59 -18.30 -12.72
N ARG A 62 9.15 -18.96 -11.63
CA ARG A 62 9.00 -18.33 -10.31
C ARG A 62 9.70 -19.09 -9.19
N GLU A 63 10.19 -18.37 -8.18
CA GLU A 63 10.84 -18.95 -7.01
C GLU A 63 9.79 -19.68 -6.14
N THR A 64 9.74 -21.02 -6.24
CA THR A 64 8.90 -21.86 -5.36
C THR A 64 9.74 -22.43 -4.22
N ASP A 65 9.43 -22.09 -2.96
CA ASP A 65 10.06 -22.64 -1.75
C ASP A 65 9.03 -23.29 -0.80
N THR A 66 8.37 -22.50 0.05
CA THR A 66 7.44 -22.91 1.11
C THR A 66 6.06 -23.26 0.57
N GLU A 67 5.75 -22.96 -0.70
CA GLU A 67 4.49 -23.35 -1.35
C GLU A 67 4.26 -24.86 -1.31
N LYS A 68 5.33 -25.65 -1.48
CA LYS A 68 5.28 -27.11 -1.38
C LYS A 68 4.85 -27.56 0.02
N LEU A 69 5.41 -26.94 1.06
CA LEU A 69 5.07 -27.22 2.45
C LEU A 69 3.62 -26.81 2.78
N TYR A 70 3.16 -25.66 2.28
CA TYR A 70 1.77 -25.25 2.46
C TYR A 70 0.81 -26.19 1.72
N PHE A 71 1.18 -26.68 0.53
CA PHE A 71 0.38 -27.64 -0.21
C PHE A 71 0.24 -28.96 0.55
N GLU A 72 1.36 -29.50 1.06
CA GLU A 72 1.36 -30.71 1.91
C GLU A 72 0.52 -30.51 3.18
N LEU A 73 0.60 -29.34 3.81
CA LEU A 73 -0.21 -29.02 4.98
C LEU A 73 -1.71 -28.98 4.65
N ILE A 74 -2.09 -28.35 3.53
CA ILE A 74 -3.49 -28.29 3.06
C ILE A 74 -3.98 -29.69 2.67
N GLN A 75 -3.12 -30.49 2.04
CA GLN A 75 -3.41 -31.88 1.70
C GLN A 75 -3.68 -32.74 2.94
N ALA A 76 -2.86 -32.60 3.99
CA ALA A 76 -3.07 -33.29 5.27
C ALA A 76 -4.36 -32.86 5.97
N ILE A 77 -4.68 -31.56 5.98
CA ILE A 77 -5.97 -31.05 6.49
C ILE A 77 -7.14 -31.61 5.65
N GLY A 78 -6.92 -31.70 4.33
CA GLY A 78 -7.79 -32.25 3.32
C GLY A 78 -8.24 -33.70 3.55
N GLU A 79 -7.60 -34.46 4.45
CA GLU A 79 -8.09 -35.79 4.85
C GLU A 79 -9.39 -35.71 5.65
N THR A 80 -9.62 -34.59 6.34
CA THR A 80 -10.78 -34.39 7.23
C THR A 80 -11.72 -33.29 6.74
N VAL A 81 -11.18 -32.20 6.21
CA VAL A 81 -11.91 -31.00 5.79
C VAL A 81 -11.33 -30.47 4.48
N GLU A 82 -12.20 -30.24 3.50
CA GLU A 82 -11.80 -29.62 2.24
C GLU A 82 -11.70 -28.10 2.48
N LEU A 83 -10.50 -27.64 2.82
CA LEU A 83 -10.23 -26.25 3.24
C LEU A 83 -9.70 -25.41 2.08
N ARG A 84 -10.41 -24.34 1.71
CA ARG A 84 -9.95 -23.30 0.79
C ARG A 84 -9.54 -22.05 1.56
N ILE A 85 -8.44 -21.43 1.18
CA ILE A 85 -7.89 -20.26 1.89
C ILE A 85 -7.91 -19.05 0.96
N PHE A 86 -8.49 -17.95 1.43
CA PHE A 86 -8.61 -16.70 0.69
C PHE A 86 -8.20 -15.51 1.54
N ILE A 87 -7.75 -14.45 0.88
CA ILE A 87 -7.57 -13.13 1.49
C ILE A 87 -8.56 -12.20 0.80
N ASP A 88 -9.55 -11.72 1.56
CA ASP A 88 -10.61 -10.85 1.03
C ASP A 88 -10.30 -9.38 1.25
N THR A 89 -9.46 -9.08 2.23
CA THR A 89 -9.21 -7.70 2.65
C THR A 89 -7.79 -7.51 3.09
N ILE A 90 -7.21 -6.40 2.66
CA ILE A 90 -5.92 -5.91 3.13
C ILE A 90 -6.09 -4.44 3.52
N ALA A 91 -5.73 -4.10 4.75
CA ALA A 91 -5.68 -2.72 5.21
C ALA A 91 -4.24 -2.35 5.60
N GLY A 92 -3.73 -1.23 5.11
CA GLY A 92 -2.32 -0.85 5.24
C GLY A 92 -2.07 0.59 5.64
N ALA A 93 -1.00 0.81 6.40
CA ALA A 93 -0.47 2.13 6.75
C ALA A 93 1.07 2.16 6.62
N SER A 94 1.64 3.26 6.12
CA SER A 94 3.09 3.42 5.97
C SER A 94 3.73 2.30 5.16
N ALA A 95 4.86 1.76 5.61
CA ALA A 95 5.50 0.59 4.99
C ALA A 95 4.57 -0.64 4.86
N GLY A 96 3.56 -0.77 5.73
CA GLY A 96 2.55 -1.82 5.60
C GLY A 96 1.56 -1.55 4.47
N GLY A 97 1.28 -0.28 4.15
CA GLY A 97 0.51 0.13 2.98
C GLY A 97 1.22 -0.18 1.67
N ILE A 98 2.55 0.01 1.61
CA ILE A 98 3.37 -0.42 0.46
C ILE A 98 3.22 -1.93 0.25
N ASN A 99 3.51 -2.73 1.27
CA ASN A 99 3.41 -4.19 1.16
C ASN A 99 1.98 -4.66 0.86
N GLY A 100 0.97 -3.97 1.39
CA GLY A 100 -0.43 -4.25 1.10
C GLY A 100 -0.81 -4.02 -0.36
N VAL A 101 -0.35 -2.92 -0.97
CA VAL A 101 -0.51 -2.66 -2.42
C VAL A 101 0.08 -3.79 -3.25
N LEU A 102 1.31 -4.20 -2.93
CA LEU A 102 2.01 -5.23 -3.67
C LEU A 102 1.34 -6.60 -3.53
N LEU A 103 0.98 -6.98 -2.30
CA LEU A 103 0.28 -8.24 -2.03
C LEU A 103 -1.09 -8.26 -2.74
N ALA A 104 -1.84 -7.16 -2.72
CA ALA A 104 -3.15 -7.10 -3.36
C ALA A 104 -3.04 -7.28 -4.89
N ARG A 105 -2.05 -6.64 -5.53
CA ARG A 105 -1.75 -6.86 -6.96
C ARG A 105 -1.38 -8.32 -7.25
N ALA A 106 -0.51 -8.89 -6.42
CA ALA A 106 -0.08 -10.28 -6.56
C ALA A 106 -1.25 -11.26 -6.41
N LEU A 107 -2.19 -11.02 -5.49
CA LEU A 107 -3.39 -11.83 -5.33
C LEU A 107 -4.38 -11.67 -6.49
N ALA A 108 -4.61 -10.42 -6.92
CA ALA A 108 -5.55 -10.10 -7.99
C ALA A 108 -5.15 -10.73 -9.33
N HIS A 109 -3.86 -10.68 -9.68
CA HIS A 109 -3.36 -11.07 -11.00
C HIS A 109 -2.34 -12.23 -10.99
N ASP A 110 -2.16 -12.90 -9.84
CA ASP A 110 -1.19 -13.99 -9.64
C ASP A 110 0.26 -13.60 -9.97
N LEU A 111 0.65 -12.38 -9.60
CA LEU A 111 1.95 -11.81 -9.96
C LEU A 111 3.07 -12.24 -9.01
N PRO A 112 4.32 -12.38 -9.49
CA PRO A 112 5.48 -12.55 -8.61
C PRO A 112 5.72 -11.30 -7.76
N MET A 113 6.31 -11.49 -6.58
CA MET A 113 6.71 -10.39 -5.68
C MET A 113 8.24 -10.22 -5.60
N ASP A 114 9.01 -10.94 -6.43
CA ASP A 114 10.47 -11.03 -6.29
C ASP A 114 11.21 -9.78 -6.75
N ALA A 115 10.67 -9.05 -7.75
CA ALA A 115 11.21 -7.77 -8.19
C ALA A 115 11.32 -6.75 -7.03
N HIS A 116 10.45 -6.86 -6.01
CA HIS A 116 10.46 -5.97 -4.85
C HIS A 116 11.53 -6.31 -3.82
N ARG A 117 12.00 -7.56 -3.77
CA ARG A 117 13.16 -7.91 -2.94
C ARG A 117 14.35 -7.06 -3.37
N LYS A 118 14.53 -6.89 -4.69
CA LYS A 118 15.57 -6.02 -5.27
C LYS A 118 15.39 -4.57 -4.84
N MET A 119 14.16 -4.04 -4.94
CA MET A 119 13.82 -2.70 -4.43
C MET A 119 14.22 -2.51 -2.96
N TRP A 120 13.81 -3.43 -2.08
CA TRP A 120 14.10 -3.34 -0.64
C TRP A 120 15.58 -3.54 -0.29
N LEU A 121 16.31 -4.37 -1.04
CA LEU A 121 17.72 -4.67 -0.74
C LEU A 121 18.70 -3.69 -1.39
N GLU A 122 18.41 -3.21 -2.59
CA GLU A 122 19.32 -2.36 -3.38
C GLU A 122 18.94 -0.88 -3.32
N GLN A 123 17.65 -0.55 -3.29
CA GLN A 123 17.15 0.82 -3.49
C GLN A 123 16.63 1.47 -2.20
N ALA A 124 16.30 0.68 -1.17
CA ALA A 124 16.00 1.18 0.17
C ALA A 124 17.28 1.45 1.00
N ASP A 125 18.47 1.33 0.39
CA ASP A 125 19.67 1.92 0.95
C ASP A 125 19.43 3.43 1.12
N ILE A 126 19.55 3.88 2.36
CA ILE A 126 19.40 5.29 2.78
C ILE A 126 20.22 6.21 1.86
N VAL A 127 21.35 5.73 1.31
CA VAL A 127 22.18 6.48 0.37
C VAL A 127 21.51 6.68 -1.00
N ALA A 128 20.79 5.69 -1.53
CA ALA A 128 20.11 5.77 -2.83
C ALA A 128 18.88 6.68 -2.80
N LEU A 129 18.24 6.81 -1.64
CA LEU A 129 17.11 7.72 -1.43
C LEU A 129 17.53 9.17 -1.14
N MET A 130 18.81 9.41 -0.82
CA MET A 130 19.35 10.75 -0.60
C MET A 130 19.68 11.43 -1.94
N ASP A 131 19.10 12.61 -2.15
CA ASP A 131 19.42 13.45 -3.30
C ASP A 131 20.90 13.88 -3.28
N GLU A 132 21.62 13.78 -4.42
CA GLU A 132 23.02 14.19 -4.57
C GLU A 132 23.26 15.64 -4.13
N ALA A 133 22.25 16.52 -4.27
CA ALA A 133 22.29 17.90 -3.80
C ALA A 133 22.44 18.02 -2.26
N HIS A 134 22.09 17.00 -1.50
CA HIS A 134 22.26 16.93 -0.04
C HIS A 134 23.64 16.39 0.37
N LEU A 135 24.25 15.52 -0.45
CA LEU A 135 25.61 14.98 -0.21
C LEU A 135 26.69 16.07 -0.38
N ALA A 136 26.52 16.95 -1.37
CA ALA A 136 27.48 18.02 -1.68
C ALA A 136 27.59 19.12 -0.58
N LYS A 137 26.60 19.27 0.30
CA LYS A 137 26.55 20.34 1.32
C LYS A 137 27.21 20.01 2.66
N ARG A 138 27.88 18.84 2.78
CA ARG A 138 28.52 18.41 4.04
C ARG A 138 29.74 19.23 4.42
N TRP A 139 30.44 19.85 3.45
CA TRP A 139 31.70 20.56 3.70
C TRP A 139 31.55 22.08 3.89
N ASP A 140 30.45 22.69 3.45
CA ASP A 140 30.27 24.16 3.54
C ASP A 140 29.57 24.65 4.84
N LYS A 141 29.08 23.74 5.69
CA LYS A 141 28.26 24.11 6.87
C LYS A 141 29.02 24.17 8.20
N LEU A 142 30.34 24.00 8.22
CA LEU A 142 31.09 24.06 9.48
C LEU A 142 31.24 25.48 10.04
N PHE A 143 31.09 26.51 9.19
CA PHE A 143 31.32 27.92 9.55
C PHE A 143 30.07 28.72 9.94
N MET A 144 28.87 28.13 9.96
CA MET A 144 27.60 28.87 10.10
C MET A 144 26.80 28.51 11.37
N LYS A 145 27.42 28.58 12.57
CA LYS A 145 26.71 28.72 13.86
C LYS A 145 27.56 29.59 14.80
N PRO A 146 27.03 30.64 15.46
CA PRO A 146 25.73 30.65 16.15
C PRO A 146 24.92 31.98 16.04
N LEU A 147 23.79 32.02 15.33
CA LEU A 147 22.92 33.24 15.36
C LEU A 147 21.39 33.03 15.33
N PHE A 148 20.87 31.79 15.28
CA PHE A 148 19.42 31.54 15.07
C PHE A 148 18.74 30.79 16.22
N TRP A 149 18.68 31.39 17.41
CA TRP A 149 18.00 30.82 18.59
C TRP A 149 16.65 31.49 18.95
N GLY A 150 16.18 32.50 18.20
CA GLY A 150 15.06 33.34 18.63
C GLY A 150 13.77 33.36 17.78
N PHE A 151 13.65 32.60 16.69
CA PHE A 151 12.59 32.85 15.68
C PHE A 151 11.53 31.74 15.47
N THR A 152 11.59 30.61 16.16
CA THR A 152 10.78 29.43 15.80
C THR A 152 9.37 29.39 16.42
N ASP A 153 9.14 29.98 17.59
CA ASP A 153 7.87 29.81 18.32
C ASP A 153 6.68 30.55 17.69
N LYS A 154 6.92 31.66 16.99
CA LYS A 154 5.84 32.46 16.37
C LYS A 154 5.35 31.90 15.03
N TRP A 155 6.16 31.12 14.33
CA TRP A 155 5.81 30.57 13.01
C TRP A 155 4.90 29.33 13.14
N LEU A 156 5.18 28.44 14.10
CA LEU A 156 4.37 27.24 14.40
C LEU A 156 2.95 27.57 14.91
N ALA A 157 2.80 28.67 15.66
CA ALA A 157 1.49 29.09 16.19
C ALA A 157 0.47 29.47 15.11
N ARG A 158 0.93 29.79 13.89
CA ARG A 158 0.08 30.28 12.78
C ARG A 158 -0.46 29.18 11.86
N PHE A 159 0.14 27.98 11.88
CA PHE A 159 -0.15 26.93 10.88
C PHE A 159 -0.82 25.66 11.42
N ALA A 160 -0.95 25.48 12.73
CA ALA A 160 -1.55 24.30 13.34
C ALA A 160 -2.37 24.68 14.57
N PRO A 161 -3.71 24.70 14.56
CA PRO A 161 -4.50 25.05 15.75
C PRO A 161 -4.60 23.89 16.76
N ASP A 162 -4.34 22.65 16.34
CA ASP A 162 -4.66 21.46 17.13
C ASP A 162 -3.53 21.05 18.10
N VAL A 163 -3.89 20.80 19.36
CA VAL A 163 -2.94 20.59 20.46
C VAL A 163 -2.27 19.22 20.36
N GLU A 164 -2.99 18.20 19.89
CA GLU A 164 -2.46 16.85 19.71
C GLU A 164 -1.43 16.80 18.57
N MET A 165 -1.73 17.47 17.46
CA MET A 165 -0.81 17.61 16.32
C MET A 165 0.46 18.38 16.73
N ARG A 166 0.32 19.44 17.55
CA ARG A 166 1.45 20.19 18.11
C ARG A 166 2.31 19.34 19.02
N GLN A 167 1.73 18.52 19.90
CA GLN A 167 2.51 17.67 20.81
C GLN A 167 3.27 16.59 20.05
N LYS A 168 2.64 15.96 19.04
CA LYS A 168 3.32 15.00 18.16
C LYS A 168 4.42 15.68 17.34
N LEU A 169 4.17 16.86 16.74
CA LEU A 169 5.16 17.61 15.96
C LEU A 169 6.29 18.22 16.79
N GLN A 170 6.03 18.68 18.02
CA GLN A 170 7.03 19.31 18.90
C GLN A 170 8.11 18.33 19.36
N LEU A 171 7.79 17.04 19.45
CA LEU A 171 8.78 15.99 19.66
C LEU A 171 9.72 15.84 18.45
N PHE A 172 9.26 16.16 17.24
CA PHE A 172 10.02 15.99 16.00
C PHE A 172 10.72 17.27 15.50
N THR A 173 10.29 18.47 15.91
CA THR A 173 10.99 19.73 15.56
C THR A 173 12.28 19.96 16.36
N ARG A 174 12.60 19.09 17.33
CA ARG A 174 13.85 19.16 18.11
C ARG A 174 15.08 18.65 17.34
N SER A 175 14.91 17.95 16.22
CA SER A 175 16.01 17.56 15.33
C SER A 175 16.28 18.62 14.26
N ARG A 176 17.43 19.29 14.39
CA ARG A 176 17.92 20.34 13.47
C ARG A 176 18.35 19.76 12.11
N TRP A 177 17.46 19.44 11.17
CA TRP A 177 17.80 19.31 9.73
C TRP A 177 16.56 19.67 8.88
N PHE A 178 16.48 20.92 8.44
CA PHE A 178 15.32 21.49 7.75
C PHE A 178 15.42 21.31 6.24
N GLN A 179 15.36 20.05 5.78
CA GLN A 179 14.85 19.53 4.48
C GLN A 179 14.75 18.00 4.66
N PRO A 180 13.69 17.33 4.17
CA PRO A 180 13.61 15.88 4.24
C PRO A 180 14.85 15.26 3.59
N PRO A 181 15.56 14.32 4.25
CA PRO A 181 16.78 13.74 3.71
C PRO A 181 16.53 12.91 2.44
N PHE A 182 15.28 12.45 2.23
CA PHE A 182 14.93 11.56 1.13
C PHE A 182 14.06 12.24 0.06
N SER A 183 14.30 11.87 -1.19
CA SER A 183 13.55 12.40 -2.34
C SER A 183 12.23 11.67 -2.55
N GLY A 184 11.13 12.42 -2.57
CA GLY A 184 9.81 11.91 -2.93
C GLY A 184 9.75 11.40 -4.37
N GLU A 185 10.36 12.14 -5.31
CA GLU A 185 10.36 11.79 -6.73
C GLU A 185 11.07 10.46 -7.00
N ILE A 186 12.23 10.22 -6.34
CA ILE A 186 12.96 8.96 -6.45
C ILE A 186 12.11 7.81 -5.90
N MET A 187 11.47 8.00 -4.74
CA MET A 187 10.60 6.99 -4.14
C MET A 187 9.39 6.67 -5.02
N SER A 188 8.75 7.68 -5.61
CA SER A 188 7.63 7.48 -6.55
C SER A 188 8.05 6.72 -7.79
N GLY A 189 9.20 7.08 -8.37
CA GLY A 189 9.78 6.34 -9.51
C GLY A 189 10.03 4.88 -9.15
N MET A 190 10.71 4.63 -8.03
CA MET A 190 10.97 3.29 -7.52
C MET A 190 9.67 2.48 -7.31
N LEU A 191 8.63 3.06 -6.72
CA LEU A 191 7.35 2.37 -6.50
C LEU A 191 6.62 2.07 -7.81
N LEU A 192 6.67 2.98 -8.80
CA LEU A 192 6.14 2.74 -10.14
C LEU A 192 6.87 1.58 -10.81
N ASP A 193 8.20 1.67 -10.87
CA ASP A 193 9.05 0.67 -11.52
C ASP A 193 8.84 -0.72 -10.88
N ALA A 194 8.72 -0.75 -9.55
CA ALA A 194 8.50 -1.99 -8.83
C ALA A 194 7.11 -2.59 -9.13
N CYS A 195 6.04 -1.80 -9.20
CA CYS A 195 4.70 -2.29 -9.55
C CYS A 195 4.62 -2.79 -11.00
N MET A 196 5.36 -2.16 -11.92
CA MET A 196 5.41 -2.54 -13.33
C MET A 196 6.19 -3.85 -13.53
N ALA A 197 7.32 -4.01 -12.85
CA ALA A 197 8.15 -5.21 -12.92
C ALA A 197 7.44 -6.50 -12.46
N MET A 198 6.28 -6.38 -11.79
CA MET A 198 5.45 -7.52 -11.42
C MET A 198 4.77 -8.19 -12.63
N GLU A 199 4.56 -7.48 -13.73
CA GLU A 199 3.77 -7.94 -14.89
C GLU A 199 4.62 -8.41 -16.08
N ASP A 200 5.94 -8.27 -16.04
CA ASP A 200 6.82 -8.48 -17.21
C ASP A 200 6.77 -9.93 -17.75
N ASP A 201 6.46 -10.93 -16.91
CA ASP A 201 6.55 -12.36 -17.23
C ASP A 201 5.24 -13.15 -16.97
N VAL A 202 4.08 -12.50 -16.84
CA VAL A 202 2.82 -13.16 -16.43
C VAL A 202 1.74 -13.14 -17.51
N ALA A 203 1.02 -14.25 -17.67
CA ALA A 203 -0.13 -14.35 -18.56
C ALA A 203 -1.23 -13.34 -18.14
N PRO A 204 -1.84 -12.57 -19.07
CA PRO A 204 -2.73 -11.44 -18.74
C PRO A 204 -4.04 -11.75 -17.97
N THR A 205 -4.30 -13.01 -17.60
CA THR A 205 -5.61 -13.45 -17.08
C THR A 205 -5.54 -14.35 -15.84
N SER A 206 -4.36 -14.65 -15.30
CA SER A 206 -4.22 -15.42 -14.06
C SER A 206 -4.73 -14.62 -12.87
N SER A 207 -5.40 -15.29 -11.92
CA SER A 207 -5.86 -14.67 -10.68
C SER A 207 -5.97 -15.71 -9.59
N LEU A 208 -5.55 -15.36 -8.37
CA LEU A 208 -5.66 -16.24 -7.22
C LEU A 208 -7.03 -16.23 -6.56
N LEU A 209 -7.92 -15.34 -7.01
CA LEU A 209 -9.26 -15.18 -6.49
C LEU A 209 -10.27 -15.99 -7.33
N PRO A 210 -11.17 -16.77 -6.70
CA PRO A 210 -12.22 -17.47 -7.43
C PRO A 210 -13.24 -16.50 -8.04
N GLY A 211 -14.02 -16.98 -9.01
CA GLY A 211 -15.17 -16.24 -9.52
C GLY A 211 -16.19 -15.96 -8.41
N GLY A 212 -16.70 -14.72 -8.35
CA GLY A 212 -17.62 -14.26 -7.32
C GLY A 212 -16.96 -13.76 -6.03
N HIS A 213 -15.64 -13.85 -5.89
CA HIS A 213 -14.91 -13.31 -4.73
C HIS A 213 -14.40 -11.90 -5.00
N ARG A 214 -14.42 -11.09 -3.93
CA ARG A 214 -13.95 -9.72 -3.91
C ARG A 214 -12.69 -9.63 -3.06
N LEU A 215 -11.70 -8.89 -3.56
CA LEU A 215 -10.55 -8.44 -2.78
C LEU A 215 -10.63 -6.93 -2.64
N ASP A 216 -10.56 -6.43 -1.41
CA ASP A 216 -10.49 -5.01 -1.11
C ASP A 216 -9.13 -4.66 -0.49
N LEU A 217 -8.52 -3.59 -1.00
CA LEU A 217 -7.34 -2.96 -0.42
C LEU A 217 -7.72 -1.58 0.09
N MET A 218 -7.36 -1.29 1.35
CA MET A 218 -7.52 0.02 1.96
C MET A 218 -6.16 0.55 2.42
N VAL A 219 -5.76 1.70 1.92
CA VAL A 219 -4.51 2.35 2.27
C VAL A 219 -4.81 3.65 2.98
N SER A 220 -4.40 3.75 4.24
CA SER A 220 -4.58 4.95 5.05
C SER A 220 -3.57 6.03 4.64
N VAL A 221 -4.04 7.26 4.48
CA VAL A 221 -3.21 8.44 4.24
C VAL A 221 -3.74 9.62 5.06
N THR A 222 -2.89 10.60 5.35
CA THR A 222 -3.29 11.78 6.10
C THR A 222 -3.16 13.01 5.21
N ASP A 223 -4.24 13.75 4.99
CA ASP A 223 -4.15 15.09 4.39
C ASP A 223 -3.60 16.07 5.43
N PHE A 224 -2.46 16.70 5.10
CA PHE A 224 -1.79 17.65 5.98
C PHE A 224 -2.66 18.88 6.29
N HIS A 225 -3.44 19.35 5.32
CA HIS A 225 -4.31 20.50 5.52
C HIS A 225 -5.70 20.11 6.02
N GLY A 226 -6.12 18.88 5.69
CA GLY A 226 -7.45 18.36 5.98
C GLY A 226 -8.54 19.07 5.19
N TYR A 227 -9.77 18.56 5.30
CA TYR A 227 -10.95 19.12 4.67
C TYR A 227 -12.05 19.34 5.71
N SER A 228 -12.94 20.31 5.43
CA SER A 228 -14.06 20.59 6.32
C SER A 228 -15.15 19.55 6.12
N GLN A 229 -15.55 18.89 7.19
CA GLN A 229 -16.66 17.94 7.21
C GLN A 229 -17.76 18.43 8.14
N ASN A 230 -19.02 18.29 7.71
CA ASN A 230 -20.18 18.51 8.56
C ASN A 230 -20.55 17.18 9.23
N ILE A 231 -20.57 17.15 10.56
CA ILE A 231 -21.04 16.01 11.33
C ILE A 231 -22.45 16.33 11.82
N PRO A 232 -23.47 15.52 11.43
CA PRO A 232 -24.81 15.70 11.95
C PRO A 232 -24.84 15.35 13.43
N LEU A 233 -25.46 16.21 14.23
CA LEU A 233 -25.63 16.03 15.67
C LEU A 233 -27.09 16.32 16.05
N HIS A 234 -27.49 15.88 17.23
CA HIS A 234 -28.84 16.13 17.74
C HIS A 234 -29.04 17.62 18.11
N ASP A 235 -28.08 18.20 18.84
CA ASP A 235 -28.05 19.62 19.17
C ASP A 235 -26.59 20.07 19.41
N PRO A 236 -26.03 21.01 18.63
CA PRO A 236 -26.63 21.66 17.45
C PRO A 236 -26.86 20.66 16.30
N ALA A 237 -27.69 20.99 15.31
CA ALA A 237 -28.03 20.08 14.21
C ALA A 237 -26.80 19.61 13.38
N SER A 238 -25.73 20.40 13.37
CA SER A 238 -24.47 20.01 12.75
C SER A 238 -23.29 20.78 13.34
N ILE A 239 -22.13 20.14 13.42
CA ILE A 239 -20.85 20.81 13.67
C ILE A 239 -19.93 20.69 12.46
N ARG A 240 -19.04 21.67 12.30
CA ARG A 240 -17.95 21.62 11.33
C ARG A 240 -16.68 21.17 12.03
N GLU A 241 -16.15 20.05 11.58
CA GLU A 241 -14.85 19.54 12.02
C GLU A 241 -13.89 19.52 10.82
N ARG A 242 -12.59 19.54 11.12
CA ARG A 242 -11.56 19.33 10.11
C ARG A 242 -11.11 17.88 10.16
N GLU A 243 -11.46 17.12 9.13
CA GLU A 243 -11.02 15.75 8.99
C GLU A 243 -9.73 15.71 8.18
N HIS A 244 -8.74 14.98 8.69
CA HIS A 244 -7.42 14.83 8.08
C HIS A 244 -7.21 13.41 7.58
N ARG A 245 -7.92 12.42 8.13
CA ARG A 245 -7.79 11.02 7.72
C ARG A 245 -8.44 10.81 6.37
N HIS A 246 -7.76 10.03 5.56
CA HIS A 246 -8.24 9.65 4.25
C HIS A 246 -7.87 8.20 3.98
N ILE A 247 -8.71 7.49 3.24
CA ILE A 247 -8.53 6.08 2.94
C ILE A 247 -8.67 5.93 1.44
N LEU A 248 -7.58 5.51 0.80
CA LEU A 248 -7.57 5.13 -0.60
C LEU A 248 -8.03 3.68 -0.69
N LYS A 249 -9.02 3.41 -1.52
CA LYS A 249 -9.65 2.10 -1.70
C LYS A 249 -9.43 1.60 -3.12
N PHE A 250 -9.09 0.33 -3.22
CA PHE A 250 -8.90 -0.38 -4.48
C PHE A 250 -9.59 -1.74 -4.34
N SER A 251 -10.14 -2.25 -5.43
CA SER A 251 -10.90 -3.49 -5.41
C SER A 251 -10.65 -4.34 -6.65
N TYR A 252 -10.80 -5.65 -6.46
CA TYR A 252 -10.85 -6.64 -7.51
C TYR A 252 -12.13 -7.43 -7.36
N PHE A 253 -12.82 -7.64 -8.46
CA PHE A 253 -13.97 -8.52 -8.52
C PHE A 253 -14.04 -9.23 -9.86
N ARG A 254 -14.16 -10.56 -9.81
CA ARG A 254 -14.42 -11.37 -10.99
C ARG A 254 -15.88 -11.81 -10.98
N HIS A 255 -16.66 -11.28 -11.92
CA HIS A 255 -18.06 -11.67 -12.09
C HIS A 255 -18.17 -13.14 -12.54
N PRO A 256 -19.26 -13.84 -12.19
CA PRO A 256 -19.56 -15.16 -12.73
C PRO A 256 -19.63 -15.22 -14.27
N SER A 257 -19.90 -14.07 -14.92
CA SER A 257 -19.89 -13.94 -16.39
C SER A 257 -18.49 -13.99 -17.01
N GLY A 258 -17.43 -13.94 -16.20
CA GLY A 258 -16.04 -13.84 -16.65
C GLY A 258 -15.52 -12.40 -16.78
N LEU A 259 -16.39 -11.38 -16.65
CA LEU A 259 -15.96 -9.99 -16.58
C LEU A 259 -15.12 -9.75 -15.33
N VAL A 260 -13.97 -9.09 -15.49
CA VAL A 260 -13.07 -8.72 -14.39
C VAL A 260 -13.09 -7.21 -14.24
N GLU A 261 -13.40 -6.74 -13.04
CA GLU A 261 -13.20 -5.35 -12.61
C GLU A 261 -12.00 -5.35 -11.67
N SER A 262 -10.93 -4.64 -12.03
CA SER A 262 -9.70 -4.62 -11.25
C SER A 262 -9.11 -3.23 -11.19
N ASP A 263 -8.88 -2.75 -9.98
CA ASP A 263 -8.04 -1.58 -9.71
C ASP A 263 -6.55 -1.96 -9.55
N PHE A 264 -6.17 -3.18 -9.94
CA PHE A 264 -4.82 -3.76 -9.75
C PHE A 264 -4.11 -4.13 -11.05
N ASP A 265 -4.67 -3.76 -12.20
CA ASP A 265 -4.02 -3.96 -13.49
C ASP A 265 -2.93 -2.90 -13.77
N ARG A 266 -2.38 -2.93 -14.99
CA ARG A 266 -1.34 -2.02 -15.44
C ARG A 266 -1.78 -0.56 -15.48
N ASP A 267 -3.01 -0.31 -15.92
CA ASP A 267 -3.55 1.03 -16.12
C ASP A 267 -3.81 1.74 -14.78
N HIS A 268 -3.96 0.97 -13.69
CA HIS A 268 -4.13 1.48 -12.32
C HIS A 268 -2.82 1.60 -11.52
N ILE A 269 -1.68 1.15 -12.06
CA ILE A 269 -0.36 1.24 -11.39
C ILE A 269 -0.08 2.64 -10.83
N PRO A 270 -0.31 3.75 -11.55
CA PRO A 270 0.05 5.06 -11.02
C PRO A 270 -0.75 5.46 -9.76
N GLY A 271 -2.01 5.06 -9.67
CA GLY A 271 -2.85 5.28 -8.48
C GLY A 271 -2.38 4.44 -7.28
N LEU A 272 -1.95 3.20 -7.53
CA LEU A 272 -1.40 2.30 -6.51
C LEU A 272 -0.03 2.80 -6.01
N ALA A 273 0.83 3.25 -6.93
CA ALA A 273 2.12 3.86 -6.59
C ALA A 273 1.93 5.15 -5.78
N PHE A 274 0.97 5.99 -6.16
CA PHE A 274 0.57 7.16 -5.37
C PHE A 274 0.16 6.75 -3.95
N ALA A 275 -0.71 5.74 -3.80
CA ALA A 275 -1.16 5.29 -2.48
C ALA A 275 -0.01 4.79 -1.62
N ALA A 276 0.87 3.97 -2.17
CA ALA A 276 2.09 3.47 -1.52
C ALA A 276 3.05 4.61 -1.12
N ARG A 277 3.22 5.62 -1.98
CA ARG A 277 4.04 6.81 -1.72
C ARG A 277 3.45 7.70 -0.63
N ALA A 278 2.15 8.00 -0.72
CA ALA A 278 1.45 8.88 0.20
C ALA A 278 1.38 8.29 1.60
N THR A 279 1.01 7.01 1.71
CA THR A 279 0.90 6.33 3.01
C THR A 279 2.23 6.23 3.74
N SER A 280 3.36 6.23 3.03
CA SER A 280 4.72 6.13 3.59
C SER A 280 5.49 7.46 3.64
N SER A 281 4.80 8.58 3.42
CA SER A 281 5.37 9.94 3.46
C SER A 281 5.61 10.42 4.89
N PHE A 282 6.54 9.78 5.60
CA PHE A 282 6.78 10.06 7.02
C PHE A 282 7.33 11.48 7.23
N PRO A 283 6.66 12.33 8.05
CA PRO A 283 7.09 13.70 8.29
C PRO A 283 8.53 13.79 8.81
N GLY A 284 9.35 14.59 8.13
CA GLY A 284 10.77 14.77 8.47
C GLY A 284 11.72 13.79 7.77
N ALA A 285 11.21 12.68 7.21
CA ALA A 285 11.98 11.77 6.36
C ALA A 285 11.73 12.04 4.87
N PHE A 286 10.46 12.19 4.48
CA PHE A 286 10.03 12.47 3.11
C PHE A 286 9.20 13.75 3.00
N PRO A 287 9.19 14.42 1.84
CA PRO A 287 8.23 15.48 1.57
C PRO A 287 6.80 14.91 1.44
N PRO A 288 5.75 15.69 1.75
CA PRO A 288 4.37 15.29 1.51
C PRO A 288 4.15 14.89 0.04
N ALA A 289 3.45 13.78 -0.17
CA ALA A 289 3.09 13.31 -1.50
C ALA A 289 1.99 14.18 -2.12
N ARG A 290 2.08 14.39 -3.43
CA ARG A 290 1.09 15.12 -4.23
C ARG A 290 0.84 14.35 -5.52
N ILE A 291 -0.39 14.43 -6.03
CA ILE A 291 -0.77 13.75 -7.29
C ILE A 291 0.14 14.19 -8.45
N GLY A 292 0.47 15.48 -8.51
CA GLY A 292 1.35 16.03 -9.54
C GLY A 292 2.77 15.44 -9.55
N GLU A 293 3.23 14.82 -8.47
CA GLU A 293 4.52 14.09 -8.43
C GLU A 293 4.48 12.87 -9.36
N ILE A 294 3.36 12.14 -9.36
CA ILE A 294 3.13 10.99 -10.25
C ILE A 294 2.93 11.45 -11.68
N ASP A 295 2.14 12.51 -11.90
CA ASP A 295 1.93 13.08 -13.25
C ASP A 295 3.28 13.45 -13.91
N LYS A 296 4.18 14.09 -13.15
CA LYS A 296 5.54 14.43 -13.62
C LYS A 296 6.39 13.18 -13.88
N ALA A 297 6.33 12.19 -12.99
CA ALA A 297 7.08 10.95 -13.12
C ALA A 297 6.68 10.14 -14.36
N LEU A 298 5.39 10.13 -14.70
CA LEU A 298 4.84 9.51 -15.90
C LEU A 298 5.19 10.30 -17.16
N ALA A 299 5.08 11.63 -17.13
CA ALA A 299 5.46 12.48 -18.26
C ALA A 299 6.95 12.29 -18.64
N THR A 300 7.83 12.15 -17.64
CA THR A 300 9.26 11.88 -17.87
C THR A 300 9.50 10.50 -18.51
N ARG A 301 8.61 9.54 -18.25
CA ARG A 301 8.67 8.17 -18.78
C ARG A 301 7.89 8.00 -20.08
N GLU A 302 7.26 9.05 -20.60
CA GLU A 302 6.36 9.00 -21.76
C GLU A 302 5.20 8.00 -21.57
N MET A 303 4.66 7.93 -20.36
CA MET A 303 3.57 7.02 -20.00
C MET A 303 2.26 7.77 -19.77
N GLU A 304 1.14 7.12 -20.12
CA GLU A 304 -0.20 7.63 -19.85
C GLU A 304 -0.76 7.12 -18.52
N TRP A 305 -1.75 7.82 -17.97
CA TRP A 305 -2.55 7.35 -16.83
C TRP A 305 -4.04 7.37 -17.18
N PRO A 306 -4.54 6.36 -17.92
CA PRO A 306 -5.93 6.35 -18.41
C PRO A 306 -6.97 6.41 -17.29
N THR A 307 -6.66 5.83 -16.13
CA THR A 307 -7.55 5.68 -14.98
C THR A 307 -7.51 6.87 -14.01
N ARG A 308 -6.75 7.93 -14.33
CA ARG A 308 -6.48 9.05 -13.41
C ARG A 308 -7.74 9.71 -12.88
N ASP A 309 -8.68 10.04 -13.74
CA ASP A 309 -9.90 10.74 -13.33
C ASP A 309 -10.81 9.82 -12.48
N ALA A 310 -10.92 8.55 -12.85
CA ALA A 310 -11.65 7.55 -12.06
C ALA A 310 -11.02 7.39 -10.66
N PHE A 311 -9.69 7.33 -10.59
CA PHE A 311 -8.94 7.28 -9.34
C PHE A 311 -9.23 8.51 -8.46
N LEU A 312 -9.18 9.72 -9.04
CA LEU A 312 -9.43 10.95 -8.31
C LEU A 312 -10.87 11.05 -7.78
N HIS A 313 -11.84 10.77 -8.63
CA HIS A 313 -13.26 10.83 -8.26
C HIS A 313 -13.67 9.75 -7.26
N GLY A 314 -13.12 8.55 -7.39
CA GLY A 314 -13.41 7.42 -6.50
C GLY A 314 -12.81 7.61 -5.11
N ASN A 315 -11.51 7.92 -5.03
CA ASN A 315 -10.78 7.96 -3.77
C ASN A 315 -11.01 9.26 -2.99
N PHE A 316 -11.02 10.42 -3.66
CA PHE A 316 -11.06 11.72 -2.99
C PHE A 316 -12.47 12.31 -2.92
N LYS A 317 -13.51 11.50 -3.05
CA LYS A 317 -14.92 11.95 -3.01
C LYS A 317 -15.25 12.86 -1.82
N PRO A 318 -14.85 12.57 -0.56
CA PRO A 318 -15.12 13.48 0.57
C PRO A 318 -14.44 14.84 0.42
N LEU A 319 -13.21 14.85 -0.08
CA LEU A 319 -12.40 16.05 -0.27
C LEU A 319 -12.98 16.93 -1.39
N ILE A 320 -13.38 16.32 -2.51
CA ILE A 320 -14.06 16.99 -3.63
C ILE A 320 -15.41 17.55 -3.17
N ALA A 321 -16.19 16.78 -2.40
CA ALA A 321 -17.47 17.22 -1.86
C ALA A 321 -17.34 18.41 -0.89
N ALA A 322 -16.19 18.53 -0.21
CA ALA A 322 -15.86 19.67 0.63
C ALA A 322 -15.37 20.91 -0.17
N GLY A 323 -15.30 20.83 -1.51
CA GLY A 323 -14.86 21.91 -2.39
C GLY A 323 -13.34 22.04 -2.52
N SER A 324 -12.59 21.04 -2.05
CA SER A 324 -11.13 21.00 -2.16
C SER A 324 -10.69 20.27 -3.42
N ASP A 325 -9.55 20.70 -3.98
CA ASP A 325 -8.93 20.08 -5.16
C ASP A 325 -7.91 19.00 -4.72
N PRO A 326 -8.14 17.71 -5.01
CA PRO A 326 -7.23 16.63 -4.64
C PRO A 326 -5.82 16.78 -5.20
N VAL A 327 -5.67 17.42 -6.37
CA VAL A 327 -4.36 17.60 -7.03
C VAL A 327 -3.48 18.58 -6.25
N LYS A 328 -4.09 19.52 -5.53
CA LYS A 328 -3.40 20.53 -4.70
C LYS A 328 -3.21 20.07 -3.25
N ALA A 329 -3.91 19.02 -2.83
CA ALA A 329 -3.77 18.46 -1.49
C ALA A 329 -2.36 17.89 -1.26
N SER A 330 -1.93 17.87 -0.01
CA SER A 330 -0.60 17.38 0.38
C SER A 330 -0.76 16.26 1.40
N PHE A 331 -0.37 15.05 1.02
CA PHE A 331 -0.60 13.85 1.82
C PHE A 331 0.67 13.41 2.55
N ILE A 332 0.54 13.06 3.81
CA ILE A 332 1.59 12.50 4.66
C ILE A 332 1.19 11.10 5.12
N ASP A 333 2.13 10.46 5.81
CA ASP A 333 1.99 9.08 6.28
C ASP A 333 0.66 8.84 7.03
N GLY A 334 -0.02 7.75 6.67
CA GLY A 334 -1.29 7.34 7.28
C GLY A 334 -1.16 7.01 8.76
N SER A 335 0.01 6.51 9.18
CA SER A 335 0.34 6.16 10.56
C SER A 335 0.41 7.36 11.51
N VAL A 336 0.40 8.60 10.99
CA VAL A 336 0.30 9.81 11.83
C VAL A 336 -1.04 9.85 12.60
N LEU A 337 -2.13 9.42 11.96
CA LEU A 337 -3.47 9.43 12.55
C LEU A 337 -4.11 8.04 12.66
N ASN A 338 -3.74 7.09 11.80
CA ASN A 338 -4.25 5.73 11.83
C ASN A 338 -3.16 4.71 11.45
N ASN A 339 -2.32 4.32 12.42
CA ASN A 339 -1.28 3.32 12.20
C ASN A 339 -1.83 1.89 12.07
N LYS A 340 -3.03 1.62 12.57
CA LYS A 340 -3.60 0.26 12.64
C LYS A 340 -5.03 0.29 12.12
N PRO A 341 -5.23 0.22 10.78
CA PRO A 341 -6.54 0.37 10.15
C PRO A 341 -7.45 -0.87 10.30
N PHE A 342 -7.70 -1.28 11.55
CA PHE A 342 -8.58 -2.42 11.87
C PHE A 342 -10.04 -2.11 11.59
N ALA A 343 -10.49 -0.87 11.82
CA ALA A 343 -11.87 -0.50 11.60
C ALA A 343 -12.26 -0.66 10.12
N GLU A 344 -11.34 -0.29 9.23
CA GLU A 344 -11.47 -0.46 7.80
C GLU A 344 -11.56 -1.94 7.43
N ALA A 345 -10.62 -2.75 7.94
CA ALA A 345 -10.61 -4.18 7.66
C ALA A 345 -11.87 -4.90 8.17
N ILE A 346 -12.35 -4.54 9.36
CA ILE A 346 -13.58 -5.12 9.92
C ILE A 346 -14.80 -4.72 9.10
N ALA A 347 -14.86 -3.47 8.63
CA ALA A 347 -16.00 -2.97 7.86
C ALA A 347 -16.12 -3.56 6.45
N SER A 348 -15.03 -4.10 5.88
CA SER A 348 -15.06 -4.77 4.56
C SER A 348 -15.40 -6.25 4.65
N ILE A 349 -15.17 -6.91 5.80
CA ILE A 349 -15.60 -8.29 6.02
C ILE A 349 -17.14 -8.31 6.00
N ARG A 350 -17.71 -8.99 5.00
CA ARG A 350 -19.14 -9.21 4.84
C ARG A 350 -19.48 -10.69 4.80
#